data_AF-X8III2-F1
#
_entry.id   AF-X8III2-F1
#
_cell.length_a   1.000
_cell.length_b   1.000
_cell.length_c   1.000
_cell.angle_alpha   90.00
_cell.angle_beta   90.00
_cell.angle_gamma   90.00
#
_symmetry.space_group_name_H-M   'P 1'
#
loop_
_entity.id
_entity.type
_entity.pdbx_description
1 polymer ?
#
loop_
_entity_poly.entity_id
_entity_poly.type
_entity_poly.pdbx_seq_one_letter_code
_entity_poly.pdbx_strand_id
1 'polypeptide(L)'
;MKKIPIGLSDFKKLIEGNYYYFDKTNFIDEIIKDGSEVKLFTRPRRFGKTLNMSMLKYFFDIKEAEENRKLFKDLYIEKTENFKEQGQYPVIFLSLKDLKADNWEEMERKIIVMFSDLFSEYEYLLDKLTGTNYQNFKDIAYKKVDLYDLGGSLKFLTRILYEKYNKKVVVLIDEYDAPLVSAYHNKYYDNAKDFFKTFYSSVLKDNTYLQMGVMTGIIRVIKAGIFSDLNNLSTYTILSDFYPNCYGLTEEEVKKSLIDYNLEYEMGDVKDWYDGYRFGKSEVYNPWSI
;
A
#
# COMPACT_ATOMS: atom_id res chain seq x y z
N MET A 1 -21.41 3.71 21.92
CA MET A 1 -20.90 2.87 20.81
C MET A 1 -20.03 3.74 19.90
N LYS A 2 -18.92 3.19 19.40
CA LYS A 2 -18.12 3.90 18.38
C LYS A 2 -18.90 3.95 17.05
N LYS A 3 -18.55 4.87 16.16
CA LYS A 3 -19.16 4.95 14.82
C LYS A 3 -18.49 3.95 13.88
N ILE A 4 -19.26 3.29 13.01
CA ILE A 4 -18.72 2.44 11.93
C ILE A 4 -18.21 3.35 10.80
N PRO A 5 -16.92 3.27 10.41
CA PRO A 5 -16.37 4.13 9.37
C PRO A 5 -16.70 3.59 7.97
N ILE A 6 -17.70 4.18 7.30
CA ILE A 6 -18.05 3.81 5.92
C ILE A 6 -17.15 4.56 4.94
N GLY A 7 -16.39 3.81 4.12
CA GLY A 7 -15.55 4.37 3.05
C GLY A 7 -14.28 5.07 3.52
N LEU A 8 -13.93 4.96 4.80
CA LEU A 8 -12.69 5.51 5.35
C LEU A 8 -11.54 4.53 5.12
N SER A 9 -10.51 4.96 4.42
CA SER A 9 -9.32 4.14 4.11
C SER A 9 -8.02 4.70 4.69
N ASP A 10 -8.10 5.75 5.51
CA ASP A 10 -6.96 6.37 6.18
C ASP A 10 -6.94 5.97 7.65
N PHE A 11 -5.86 5.29 8.06
CA PHE A 11 -5.71 4.75 9.41
C PHE A 11 -5.67 5.85 10.49
N LYS A 12 -4.96 6.96 10.25
CA LYS A 12 -4.87 8.08 11.18
C LYS A 12 -6.24 8.69 11.46
N LYS A 13 -7.00 9.03 10.42
CA LYS A 13 -8.39 9.51 10.55
C LYS A 13 -9.30 8.53 11.28
N LEU A 14 -9.09 7.22 11.08
CA LEU A 14 -9.88 6.18 11.73
C LEU A 14 -9.64 6.18 13.24
N ILE A 15 -8.38 6.20 13.66
CA ILE A 15 -7.99 6.20 15.08
C ILE A 15 -8.34 7.53 15.76
N GLU A 16 -7.95 8.67 15.18
CA GLU A 16 -8.20 10.00 15.75
C GLU A 16 -9.69 10.34 15.80
N GLY A 17 -10.48 9.88 14.82
CA GLY A 17 -11.93 10.03 14.81
C GLY A 17 -12.67 9.13 15.80
N ASN A 18 -11.95 8.29 16.56
CA ASN A 18 -12.49 7.31 17.50
C ASN A 18 -13.55 6.40 16.85
N TYR A 19 -13.31 6.01 15.60
CA TYR A 19 -14.16 5.06 14.89
C TYR A 19 -13.95 3.64 15.42
N TYR A 20 -14.93 2.77 15.15
CA TYR A 20 -14.78 1.35 15.46
C TYR A 20 -13.71 0.74 14.55
N TYR A 21 -12.69 0.16 15.16
CA TYR A 21 -11.52 -0.39 14.48
C TYR A 21 -11.36 -1.86 14.84
N PHE A 22 -11.25 -2.71 13.83
CA PHE A 22 -10.78 -4.08 13.98
C PHE A 22 -9.25 -4.03 13.92
N ASP A 23 -8.59 -4.34 15.03
CA ASP A 23 -7.14 -4.22 15.15
C ASP A 23 -6.42 -5.21 14.24
N LYS A 24 -5.83 -4.69 13.16
CA LYS A 24 -5.02 -5.45 12.19
C LYS A 24 -3.53 -5.14 12.31
N THR A 25 -3.10 -4.56 13.43
CA THR A 25 -1.70 -4.16 13.60
C THR A 25 -0.73 -5.35 13.74
N ASN A 26 -1.24 -6.57 13.92
CA ASN A 26 -0.46 -7.80 13.73
C ASN A 26 0.13 -7.92 12.32
N PHE A 27 -0.49 -7.30 11.32
CA PHE A 27 0.05 -7.24 9.95
C PHE A 27 1.44 -6.60 9.90
N ILE A 28 1.70 -5.58 10.73
CA ILE A 28 3.01 -4.92 10.83
C ILE A 28 4.05 -5.92 11.36
N ASP A 29 3.70 -6.64 12.43
CA ASP A 29 4.58 -7.62 13.07
C ASP A 29 4.94 -8.76 12.10
N GLU A 30 3.95 -9.29 11.37
CA GLU A 30 4.18 -10.31 10.35
C GLU A 30 5.05 -9.80 9.20
N ILE A 31 4.83 -8.57 8.72
CA ILE A 31 5.62 -7.96 7.64
C ILE A 31 7.09 -7.80 8.01
N ILE A 32 7.39 -7.40 9.26
CA ILE A 32 8.75 -7.20 9.75
C ILE A 32 9.48 -8.54 9.86
N LYS A 33 8.79 -9.60 10.25
CA LYS A 33 9.34 -10.96 10.39
C LYS A 33 9.55 -11.66 9.05
N ASP A 34 8.81 -11.27 8.03
CA ASP A 34 8.90 -11.84 6.69
C ASP A 34 10.14 -11.32 5.95
N GLY A 35 11.06 -12.25 5.68
CA GLY A 35 12.37 -12.00 5.06
C GLY A 35 12.35 -11.60 3.58
N SER A 36 11.19 -11.55 2.92
CA SER A 36 11.08 -11.09 1.54
C SER A 36 11.25 -9.57 1.44
N GLU A 37 12.18 -9.10 0.61
CA GLU A 37 12.40 -7.67 0.39
C GLU A 37 11.18 -7.00 -0.29
N VAL A 38 10.52 -7.70 -1.21
CA VAL A 38 9.32 -7.21 -1.89
C VAL A 38 8.16 -8.18 -1.73
N LYS A 39 7.00 -7.65 -1.33
CA LYS A 39 5.80 -8.41 -0.99
C LYS A 39 4.61 -7.89 -1.79
N LEU A 40 3.91 -8.77 -2.51
CA LEU A 40 2.65 -8.45 -3.19
C LEU A 40 1.48 -9.16 -2.51
N PHE A 41 0.51 -8.38 -2.04
CA PHE A 41 -0.74 -8.88 -1.47
C PHE A 41 -1.89 -8.70 -2.46
N THR A 42 -2.43 -9.81 -2.96
CA THR A 42 -3.65 -9.78 -3.79
C THR A 42 -4.85 -10.20 -2.95
N ARG A 43 -5.82 -9.29 -2.78
CA ARG A 43 -7.05 -9.54 -2.02
C ARG A 43 -8.26 -8.96 -2.76
N PRO A 44 -9.48 -9.50 -2.56
CA PRO A 44 -10.68 -8.96 -3.18
C PRO A 44 -10.94 -7.49 -2.79
N ARG A 45 -11.85 -6.83 -3.51
CA ARG A 45 -12.25 -5.46 -3.22
C ARG A 45 -12.84 -5.35 -1.80
N ARG A 46 -12.57 -4.22 -1.14
CA ARG A 46 -13.09 -3.87 0.20
C ARG A 46 -12.57 -4.71 1.39
N PHE A 47 -11.51 -5.49 1.21
CA PHE A 47 -10.86 -6.26 2.29
C PHE A 47 -9.84 -5.46 3.13
N GLY A 48 -9.91 -4.13 3.14
CA GLY A 48 -9.03 -3.29 3.96
C GLY A 48 -7.61 -3.04 3.42
N LYS A 49 -7.33 -3.33 2.13
CA LYS A 49 -6.00 -3.13 1.53
C LYS A 49 -5.42 -1.72 1.75
N THR A 50 -6.14 -0.70 1.30
CA THR A 50 -5.70 0.71 1.43
C THR A 50 -5.59 1.16 2.89
N LEU A 51 -6.46 0.66 3.77
CA LEU A 51 -6.38 0.94 5.20
C LEU A 51 -5.09 0.36 5.80
N ASN A 52 -4.73 -0.87 5.46
CA ASN A 52 -3.47 -1.47 5.88
C ASN A 52 -2.26 -0.74 5.28
N MET A 53 -2.32 -0.30 4.03
CA MET A 53 -1.24 0.48 3.41
C MET A 53 -1.02 1.82 4.11
N SER A 54 -2.10 2.54 4.47
CA SER A 54 -1.98 3.76 5.26
C SER A 54 -1.47 3.50 6.68
N MET A 55 -1.89 2.40 7.31
CA MET A 55 -1.35 1.97 8.61
C MET A 55 0.17 1.73 8.54
N LEU A 56 0.67 0.99 7.53
CA LEU A 56 2.11 0.78 7.33
C LEU A 56 2.84 2.11 7.11
N LYS A 57 2.24 3.03 6.34
CA LYS A 57 2.80 4.37 6.13
C LYS A 57 3.01 5.06 7.47
N TYR A 58 1.97 5.21 8.29
CA TYR A 58 2.07 5.88 9.58
C TYR A 58 3.01 5.14 10.55
N PHE A 59 3.06 3.80 10.50
CA PHE A 59 3.93 3.04 11.39
C PHE A 59 5.41 3.31 11.10
N PHE A 60 5.84 3.22 9.85
CA PHE A 60 7.26 3.30 9.50
C PHE A 60 7.77 4.73 9.31
N ASP A 61 6.91 5.70 8.94
CA ASP A 61 7.33 7.04 8.52
C ASP A 61 8.08 7.82 9.60
N ILE A 62 9.33 8.15 9.27
CA ILE A 62 10.26 8.91 10.10
C ILE A 62 9.90 10.39 10.26
N LYS A 63 9.13 10.99 9.34
CA LYS A 63 8.86 12.44 9.36
C LYS A 63 8.04 12.87 10.57
N GLU A 64 7.00 12.10 10.90
CA GLU A 64 6.06 12.39 11.99
C GLU A 64 6.12 11.31 13.08
N ALA A 65 7.30 10.73 13.30
CA ALA A 65 7.48 9.55 14.16
C ALA A 65 6.79 9.66 15.52
N GLU A 66 6.99 10.76 16.25
CA GLU A 66 6.39 10.99 17.58
C GLU A 66 4.87 11.14 17.54
N GLU A 67 4.33 11.81 16.52
CA GLU A 67 2.88 11.97 16.38
C GLU A 67 2.22 10.65 15.98
N ASN A 68 2.81 9.98 14.98
CA ASN A 68 2.31 8.71 14.49
C ASN A 68 2.39 7.60 15.54
N ARG A 69 3.36 7.65 16.47
CA ARG A 69 3.50 6.68 17.56
C ARG A 69 2.21 6.57 18.38
N LYS A 70 1.52 7.69 18.60
CA LYS A 70 0.26 7.76 19.38
C LYS A 70 -0.88 7.00 18.72
N LEU A 71 -0.86 6.85 17.39
CA LEU A 71 -1.89 6.13 16.64
C LEU A 71 -1.93 4.63 16.94
N PHE A 72 -0.85 4.09 17.50
CA PHE A 72 -0.70 2.67 17.80
C PHE A 72 -0.94 2.32 19.28
N LYS A 73 -1.33 3.31 20.09
CA LYS A 73 -1.56 3.11 21.52
C LYS A 73 -2.68 2.09 21.75
N ASP A 74 -2.43 1.18 22.69
CA ASP A 74 -3.29 0.08 23.13
C ASP A 74 -3.56 -1.01 22.07
N LEU A 75 -3.00 -0.86 20.85
CA LEU A 75 -3.11 -1.83 19.76
C LEU A 75 -2.11 -3.00 19.94
N TYR A 76 -2.32 -4.08 19.19
CA TYR A 76 -1.49 -5.28 19.24
C TYR A 76 -0.01 -4.96 19.03
N ILE A 77 0.34 -4.18 17.99
CA ILE A 77 1.75 -3.95 17.62
C ILE A 77 2.57 -3.27 18.71
N GLU A 78 1.96 -2.38 19.51
CA GLU A 78 2.62 -1.67 20.63
C GLU A 78 3.18 -2.64 21.68
N LYS A 79 2.56 -3.82 21.82
CA LYS A 79 2.91 -4.84 22.81
C LYS A 79 3.98 -5.81 22.30
N THR A 80 4.49 -5.62 21.09
CA THR A 80 5.48 -6.51 20.46
C THR A 80 6.87 -5.88 20.43
N GLU A 81 7.92 -6.71 20.36
CA GLU A 81 9.30 -6.22 20.22
C GLU A 81 9.53 -5.42 18.93
N ASN A 82 8.73 -5.72 17.89
CA ASN A 82 8.81 -5.07 16.59
C ASN A 82 8.27 -3.63 16.61
N PHE A 83 7.67 -3.17 17.71
CA PHE A 83 7.31 -1.77 17.88
C PHE A 83 8.52 -0.81 17.84
N LYS A 84 9.74 -1.32 18.06
CA LYS A 84 10.99 -0.55 17.90
C LYS A 84 11.21 -0.03 16.47
N GLU A 85 10.58 -0.64 15.47
CA GLU A 85 10.65 -0.23 14.07
C GLU A 85 9.76 0.97 13.73
N GLN A 86 8.93 1.42 14.68
CA GLN A 86 8.07 2.57 14.51
C GLN A 86 8.89 3.85 14.26
N GLY A 87 8.54 4.58 13.19
CA GLY A 87 9.17 5.84 12.81
C GLY A 87 10.63 5.73 12.39
N GLN A 88 11.12 4.54 11.97
CA GLN A 88 12.54 4.34 11.66
C GLN A 88 12.93 4.59 10.20
N TYR A 89 11.96 4.71 9.28
CA TYR A 89 12.23 4.70 7.84
C TYR A 89 11.53 5.85 7.11
N PRO A 90 12.18 6.47 6.11
CA PRO A 90 11.45 7.24 5.11
C PRO A 90 10.48 6.31 4.38
N VAL A 91 9.24 6.76 4.17
CA VAL A 91 8.22 6.01 3.44
C VAL A 91 7.81 6.77 2.19
N ILE A 92 7.79 6.08 1.06
CA ILE A 92 7.10 6.52 -0.15
C ILE A 92 5.80 5.75 -0.25
N PHE A 93 4.66 6.45 -0.31
CA PHE A 93 3.36 5.82 -0.56
C PHE A 93 2.77 6.34 -1.86
N LEU A 94 2.40 5.42 -2.76
CA LEU A 94 1.84 5.74 -4.06
C LEU A 94 0.61 4.86 -4.32
N SER A 95 -0.54 5.47 -4.61
CA SER A 95 -1.74 4.75 -5.06
C SER A 95 -1.92 4.91 -6.56
N LEU A 96 -2.13 3.80 -7.27
CA LEU A 96 -2.36 3.80 -8.73
C LEU A 96 -3.85 3.74 -9.08
N LYS A 97 -4.75 3.90 -8.11
CA LYS A 97 -6.21 3.78 -8.25
C LYS A 97 -6.80 4.60 -9.39
N ASP A 98 -6.29 5.82 -9.55
CA ASP A 98 -6.84 6.83 -10.46
C ASP A 98 -6.19 6.78 -11.86
N LEU A 99 -5.24 5.87 -12.07
CA LEU A 99 -4.68 5.56 -13.38
C LEU A 99 -5.64 4.69 -14.18
N LYS A 100 -6.73 5.31 -14.60
CA LYS A 100 -7.73 4.76 -15.52
C LYS A 100 -7.89 5.73 -16.67
N ALA A 101 -7.79 5.27 -17.90
CA ALA A 101 -7.80 6.13 -19.07
C ALA A 101 -8.38 5.39 -20.27
N ASP A 102 -8.99 6.11 -21.20
CA ASP A 102 -9.62 5.54 -22.39
C ASP A 102 -8.62 5.28 -23.53
N ASN A 103 -7.44 5.92 -23.46
CA ASN A 103 -6.34 5.73 -24.40
C ASN A 103 -4.98 5.95 -23.72
N TRP A 104 -3.91 5.67 -24.45
CA TRP A 104 -2.54 5.78 -23.94
C TRP A 104 -2.13 7.21 -23.61
N GLU A 105 -2.46 8.18 -24.47
CA GLU A 105 -2.10 9.59 -24.27
C GLU A 105 -2.73 10.18 -22.98
N GLU A 106 -3.95 9.78 -22.65
CA GLU A 106 -4.58 10.15 -21.37
C GLU A 106 -3.87 9.46 -20.19
N MET A 107 -3.51 8.18 -20.32
CA MET A 107 -2.74 7.46 -19.29
C MET A 107 -1.40 8.15 -19.01
N GLU A 108 -0.67 8.56 -20.05
CA GLU A 108 0.60 9.28 -19.92
C GLU A 108 0.45 10.57 -19.11
N ARG A 109 -0.57 11.38 -19.45
CA ARG A 109 -0.88 12.61 -18.71
C ARG A 109 -1.19 12.31 -17.24
N LYS A 110 -1.96 11.26 -16.97
CA LYS A 110 -2.30 10.86 -15.58
C LYS A 110 -1.07 10.37 -14.81
N ILE A 111 -0.16 9.66 -15.46
CA ILE A 111 1.11 9.25 -14.86
C ILE A 111 1.94 10.49 -14.50
N ILE A 112 2.10 11.45 -15.40
CA ILE A 112 2.83 12.71 -15.14
C ILE A 112 2.22 13.47 -13.96
N VAL A 113 0.88 13.59 -13.93
CA VAL A 113 0.18 14.27 -12.82
C VAL A 113 0.41 13.56 -11.49
N MET A 114 0.25 12.24 -11.45
CA MET A 114 0.50 11.44 -10.23
C MET A 114 1.93 11.62 -9.70
N PHE A 115 2.94 11.61 -10.56
CA PHE A 115 4.32 11.81 -10.13
C PHE A 115 4.58 13.24 -9.65
N SER A 116 3.99 14.24 -10.31
CA SER A 116 4.07 15.64 -9.85
C SER A 116 3.45 15.80 -8.47
N ASP A 117 2.27 15.21 -8.23
CA ASP A 117 1.62 15.25 -6.92
C ASP A 117 2.48 14.55 -5.85
N LEU A 118 3.02 13.36 -6.17
CA LEU A 118 3.94 12.65 -5.28
C LEU A 118 5.18 13.50 -4.94
N PHE A 119 5.86 14.05 -5.94
CA PHE A 119 7.09 14.83 -5.72
C PHE A 119 6.81 16.14 -4.98
N SER A 120 5.62 16.70 -5.13
CA SER A 120 5.19 17.90 -4.39
C SER A 120 5.20 17.67 -2.87
N GLU A 121 4.88 16.45 -2.40
CA GLU A 121 4.98 16.07 -0.97
C GLU A 121 6.43 16.12 -0.41
N TYR A 122 7.42 16.19 -1.31
CA TYR A 122 8.84 16.21 -0.98
C TYR A 122 9.54 17.49 -1.41
N GLU A 123 8.82 18.57 -1.76
CA GLU A 123 9.43 19.85 -2.16
C GLU A 123 10.39 20.41 -1.12
N TYR A 124 10.19 20.13 0.18
CA TYR A 124 11.12 20.50 1.25
C TYR A 124 12.55 19.94 1.06
N LEU A 125 12.74 18.97 0.14
CA LEU A 125 14.06 18.44 -0.23
C LEU A 125 14.82 19.35 -1.20
N LEU A 126 14.13 20.21 -1.95
CA LEU A 126 14.72 21.03 -3.01
C LEU A 126 15.89 21.87 -2.50
N ASP A 127 15.78 22.44 -1.30
CA ASP A 127 16.81 23.29 -0.68
C ASP A 127 18.14 22.55 -0.44
N LYS A 128 18.13 21.21 -0.42
CA LYS A 128 19.32 20.38 -0.22
C LYS A 128 19.86 19.78 -1.52
N LEU A 129 19.13 19.91 -2.63
CA LEU A 129 19.53 19.35 -3.92
C LEU A 129 20.36 20.36 -4.71
N THR A 130 21.33 19.87 -5.47
CA THR A 130 22.17 20.71 -6.34
C THR A 130 22.31 20.09 -7.73
N GLY A 131 22.62 20.94 -8.72
CA GLY A 131 22.92 20.50 -10.09
C GLY A 131 21.74 19.75 -10.75
N THR A 132 22.05 18.63 -11.40
CA THR A 132 21.06 17.82 -12.13
C THR A 132 20.00 17.22 -11.21
N ASN A 133 20.33 16.88 -9.95
CA ASN A 133 19.34 16.36 -9.01
C ASN A 133 18.25 17.39 -8.71
N TYR A 134 18.64 18.66 -8.50
CA TYR A 134 17.69 19.74 -8.29
C TYR A 134 16.79 19.93 -9.51
N GLN A 135 17.39 19.97 -10.71
CA GLN A 135 16.65 20.17 -11.95
C GLN A 135 15.67 19.02 -12.22
N ASN A 136 16.12 17.77 -12.13
CA ASN A 136 15.27 16.60 -12.37
C ASN A 136 14.10 16.52 -11.38
N PHE A 137 14.36 16.76 -10.09
CA PHE A 137 13.29 16.79 -9.09
C PHE A 137 12.27 17.87 -9.42
N LYS A 138 12.75 19.07 -9.72
CA LYS A 138 11.93 20.24 -10.05
C LYS A 138 11.09 20.01 -11.31
N ASP A 139 11.65 19.38 -12.33
CA ASP A 139 10.95 19.13 -13.58
C ASP A 139 9.84 18.08 -13.40
N ILE A 140 10.07 17.04 -12.59
CA ILE A 140 9.01 16.09 -12.23
C ILE A 140 7.91 16.79 -11.43
N ALA A 141 8.27 17.53 -10.38
CA ALA A 141 7.32 18.24 -9.52
C ALA A 141 6.45 19.24 -10.31
N TYR A 142 7.03 19.93 -11.30
CA TYR A 142 6.32 20.93 -12.12
C TYR A 142 5.84 20.43 -13.49
N LYS A 143 5.76 19.11 -13.70
CA LYS A 143 5.21 18.49 -14.94
C LYS A 143 5.95 18.92 -16.22
N LYS A 144 7.27 19.11 -16.13
CA LYS A 144 8.18 19.46 -17.24
C LYS A 144 9.02 18.25 -17.70
N VAL A 145 8.40 17.08 -17.71
CA VAL A 145 9.03 15.81 -18.05
C VAL A 145 8.13 15.03 -19.01
N ASP A 146 8.75 14.16 -19.80
CA ASP A 146 8.04 13.19 -20.61
C ASP A 146 7.97 11.83 -19.89
N LEU A 147 7.10 10.95 -20.37
CA LEU A 147 6.92 9.62 -19.76
C LEU A 147 8.23 8.82 -19.66
N TYR A 148 9.12 8.99 -20.64
CA TYR A 148 10.40 8.30 -20.70
C TYR A 148 11.25 8.54 -19.44
N ASP A 149 11.19 9.74 -18.86
CA ASP A 149 11.98 10.12 -17.69
C ASP A 149 11.39 9.58 -16.37
N LEU A 150 10.13 9.13 -16.39
CA LEU A 150 9.39 8.74 -15.20
C LEU A 150 9.65 7.30 -14.73
N GLY A 151 10.13 6.42 -15.62
CA GLY A 151 10.39 5.01 -15.28
C GLY A 151 11.37 4.81 -14.11
N GLY A 152 12.33 5.74 -13.93
CA GLY A 152 13.31 5.72 -12.84
C GLY A 152 12.98 6.63 -11.65
N SER A 153 11.84 7.33 -11.67
CA SER A 153 11.58 8.44 -10.75
C SER A 153 11.45 8.01 -9.29
N LEU A 154 10.85 6.84 -9.00
CA LEU A 154 10.82 6.34 -7.62
C LEU A 154 12.20 5.91 -7.13
N LYS A 155 13.02 5.26 -7.98
CA LYS A 155 14.40 4.93 -7.61
C LYS A 155 15.18 6.20 -7.27
N PHE A 156 15.03 7.23 -8.09
CA PHE A 156 15.61 8.55 -7.83
C PHE A 156 15.17 9.13 -6.48
N LEU A 157 13.86 9.10 -6.17
CA LEU A 157 13.34 9.57 -4.89
C LEU A 157 13.87 8.74 -3.70
N THR A 158 13.98 7.41 -3.83
CA THR A 158 14.56 6.56 -2.77
C THR A 158 16.01 6.94 -2.45
N ARG A 159 16.81 7.27 -3.47
CA ARG A 159 18.19 7.74 -3.28
C ARG A 159 18.23 9.07 -2.53
N ILE A 160 17.41 10.05 -2.93
CA ILE A 160 17.38 11.36 -2.26
C ILE A 160 16.98 11.22 -0.80
N LEU A 161 15.97 10.39 -0.51
CA LEU A 161 15.54 10.14 0.87
C LEU A 161 16.63 9.44 1.68
N TYR A 162 17.33 8.48 1.07
CA TYR A 162 18.50 7.86 1.70
C TYR A 162 19.59 8.88 2.02
N GLU A 163 19.94 9.76 1.08
CA GLU A 163 20.93 10.83 1.30
C GLU A 163 20.52 11.80 2.41
N LYS A 164 19.22 12.11 2.54
CA LYS A 164 18.71 12.99 3.61
C LYS A 164 18.73 12.32 4.99
N TYR A 165 18.25 11.09 5.08
CA TYR A 165 17.95 10.44 6.37
C TYR A 165 19.00 9.40 6.78
N ASN A 166 19.92 9.04 5.88
CA ASN A 166 20.87 7.94 6.02
C ASN A 166 20.19 6.62 6.44
N LYS A 167 19.01 6.39 5.85
CA LYS A 167 18.13 5.24 6.12
C LYS A 167 17.56 4.73 4.80
N LYS A 168 17.52 3.42 4.64
CA LYS A 168 16.82 2.77 3.53
C LYS A 168 15.32 3.08 3.58
N VAL A 169 14.67 3.03 2.43
CA VAL A 169 13.31 3.56 2.22
C VAL A 169 12.30 2.41 2.11
N VAL A 170 11.16 2.54 2.78
CA VAL A 170 10.00 1.67 2.58
C VAL A 170 9.15 2.21 1.43
N VAL A 171 8.86 1.38 0.44
CA VAL A 171 8.07 1.76 -0.73
C VAL A 171 6.74 1.00 -0.71
N LEU A 172 5.64 1.74 -0.64
CA LEU A 172 4.28 1.24 -0.54
C LEU A 172 3.53 1.59 -1.83
N ILE A 173 3.08 0.59 -2.59
CA ILE A 173 2.34 0.78 -3.85
C ILE A 173 0.96 0.14 -3.74
N ASP A 174 -0.09 0.96 -3.69
CA ASP A 174 -1.47 0.48 -3.65
C ASP A 174 -2.11 0.43 -5.05
N GLU A 175 -3.01 -0.54 -5.22
CA GLU A 175 -3.73 -0.84 -6.47
C GLU A 175 -2.81 -0.98 -7.70
N TYR A 176 -1.69 -1.70 -7.55
CA TYR A 176 -0.65 -1.85 -8.58
C TYR A 176 -1.18 -2.36 -9.95
N ASP A 177 -2.28 -3.13 -9.92
CA ASP A 177 -2.91 -3.76 -11.07
C ASP A 177 -3.91 -2.84 -11.79
N ALA A 178 -4.38 -1.76 -11.15
CA ALA A 178 -5.37 -0.85 -11.72
C ALA A 178 -5.01 -0.31 -13.11
N PRO A 179 -3.81 0.26 -13.35
CA PRO A 179 -3.45 0.77 -14.67
C PRO A 179 -3.38 -0.31 -15.75
N LEU A 180 -2.93 -1.52 -15.40
CA LEU A 180 -2.81 -2.64 -16.34
C LEU A 180 -4.18 -3.19 -16.72
N VAL A 181 -5.12 -3.25 -15.76
CA VAL A 181 -6.50 -3.64 -16.01
C VAL A 181 -7.19 -2.60 -16.92
N SER A 182 -7.02 -1.31 -16.62
CA SER A 182 -7.51 -0.23 -17.48
C SER A 182 -6.98 -0.35 -18.91
N ALA A 183 -5.66 -0.54 -19.06
CA ALA A 183 -5.01 -0.66 -20.35
C ALA A 183 -5.47 -1.89 -21.16
N TYR A 184 -5.75 -3.00 -20.47
CA TYR A 184 -6.29 -4.19 -21.11
C TYR A 184 -7.69 -3.96 -21.68
N HIS A 185 -8.59 -3.33 -20.91
CA HIS A 185 -9.94 -3.02 -21.37
C HIS A 185 -9.97 -2.01 -22.53
N ASN A 186 -9.09 -1.02 -22.47
CA ASN A 186 -9.06 0.10 -23.42
C ASN A 186 -8.00 -0.05 -24.53
N LYS A 187 -7.45 -1.26 -24.71
CA LYS A 187 -6.60 -1.66 -25.86
C LYS A 187 -5.28 -0.90 -26.02
N TYR A 188 -4.66 -0.45 -24.92
CA TYR A 188 -3.29 0.09 -24.91
C TYR A 188 -2.36 -0.68 -23.95
N TYR A 189 -2.65 -1.98 -23.76
CA TYR A 189 -1.96 -2.82 -22.79
C TYR A 189 -0.45 -2.89 -22.97
N ASP A 190 0.05 -2.99 -24.20
CA ASP A 190 1.48 -3.15 -24.46
C ASP A 190 2.27 -1.91 -24.05
N ASN A 191 1.76 -0.70 -24.36
CA ASN A 191 2.38 0.55 -23.93
C ASN A 191 2.43 0.68 -22.40
N ALA A 192 1.30 0.41 -21.72
CA ALA A 192 1.23 0.46 -20.27
C ALA A 192 2.15 -0.58 -19.63
N LYS A 193 2.14 -1.81 -20.15
CA LYS A 193 2.99 -2.90 -19.69
C LYS A 193 4.46 -2.50 -19.75
N ASP A 194 4.94 -1.93 -20.85
CA ASP A 194 6.35 -1.58 -21.02
C ASP A 194 6.80 -0.50 -20.01
N PHE A 195 5.95 0.51 -19.79
CA PHE A 195 6.19 1.52 -18.76
C PHE A 195 6.21 0.92 -17.35
N PHE A 196 5.13 0.21 -16.95
CA PHE A 196 5.00 -0.30 -15.59
C PHE A 196 6.02 -1.38 -15.27
N LYS A 197 6.41 -2.19 -16.25
CA LYS A 197 7.50 -3.15 -16.12
C LYS A 197 8.80 -2.44 -15.72
N THR A 198 9.18 -1.39 -16.45
CA THR A 198 10.39 -0.60 -16.16
C THR A 198 10.27 0.11 -14.81
N PHE A 199 9.12 0.72 -14.55
CA PHE A 199 8.81 1.44 -13.32
C PHE A 199 8.94 0.58 -12.06
N TYR A 200 8.34 -0.62 -12.05
CA TYR A 200 8.43 -1.51 -10.89
C TYR A 200 9.84 -2.07 -10.74
N SER A 201 10.45 -2.54 -11.82
CA SER A 201 11.80 -3.11 -11.79
C SER A 201 12.85 -2.09 -11.31
N SER A 202 12.71 -0.81 -11.67
CA SER A 202 13.70 0.21 -11.30
C SER A 202 13.79 0.44 -9.79
N VAL A 203 12.66 0.44 -9.09
CA VAL A 203 12.57 0.75 -7.66
C VAL A 203 12.57 -0.49 -6.76
N LEU A 204 11.98 -1.60 -7.21
CA LEU A 204 11.76 -2.79 -6.38
C LEU A 204 12.85 -3.85 -6.55
N LYS A 205 13.70 -3.77 -7.57
CA LYS A 205 14.77 -4.75 -7.82
C LYS A 205 16.14 -4.08 -7.85
N ASP A 206 17.10 -4.72 -7.19
CA ASP A 206 18.50 -4.28 -7.13
C ASP A 206 18.65 -2.80 -6.73
N ASN A 207 17.71 -2.29 -5.94
CA ASN A 207 17.73 -0.93 -5.42
C ASN A 207 18.37 -0.95 -4.03
N THR A 208 19.65 -0.58 -3.95
CA THR A 208 20.42 -0.56 -2.70
C THR A 208 19.83 0.36 -1.63
N TYR A 209 18.98 1.32 -2.01
CA TYR A 209 18.31 2.24 -1.11
C TYR A 209 16.96 1.72 -0.58
N LEU A 210 16.47 0.59 -1.10
CA LEU A 210 15.23 -0.03 -0.67
C LEU A 210 15.43 -0.78 0.66
N GLN A 211 14.53 -0.56 1.61
CA GLN A 211 14.40 -1.37 2.82
C GLN A 211 13.41 -2.51 2.59
N MET A 212 12.24 -2.15 2.05
CA MET A 212 11.15 -3.09 1.79
C MET A 212 10.17 -2.48 0.79
N GLY A 213 9.67 -3.30 -0.13
CA GLY A 213 8.55 -2.98 -1.01
C GLY A 213 7.28 -3.73 -0.60
N VAL A 214 6.17 -3.02 -0.42
CA VAL A 214 4.85 -3.65 -0.23
C VAL A 214 3.92 -3.17 -1.32
N MET A 215 3.31 -4.12 -2.03
CA MET A 215 2.36 -3.88 -3.10
C MET A 215 1.02 -4.50 -2.76
N THR A 216 -0.07 -3.83 -3.12
CA THR A 216 -1.43 -4.35 -2.97
C THR A 216 -2.19 -4.27 -4.28
N GLY A 217 -3.04 -5.28 -4.54
CA GLY A 217 -3.90 -5.32 -5.72
C GLY A 217 -5.05 -6.32 -5.59
N ILE A 218 -5.84 -6.47 -6.64
CA ILE A 218 -6.93 -7.46 -6.69
C ILE A 218 -6.42 -8.76 -7.33
N ILE A 219 -5.72 -8.65 -8.45
CA ILE A 219 -5.26 -9.79 -9.24
C ILE A 219 -3.75 -9.83 -9.37
N ARG A 220 -3.23 -10.99 -9.78
CA ARG A 220 -1.84 -11.17 -10.20
C ARG A 220 -1.73 -10.99 -11.72
N VAL A 221 -1.10 -9.92 -12.20
CA VAL A 221 -1.00 -9.64 -13.65
C VAL A 221 0.21 -10.34 -14.29
N ILE A 222 0.13 -11.65 -14.48
CA ILE A 222 1.25 -12.48 -14.99
C ILE A 222 1.70 -12.05 -16.41
N LYS A 223 0.73 -11.73 -17.30
CA LYS A 223 1.00 -11.39 -18.71
C LYS A 223 1.84 -10.12 -18.91
N ALA A 224 1.98 -9.29 -17.89
CA ALA A 224 2.78 -8.08 -17.99
C ALA A 224 4.29 -8.37 -17.97
N GLY A 225 4.73 -9.59 -17.63
CA GLY A 225 6.16 -9.89 -17.47
C GLY A 225 6.82 -9.15 -16.30
N ILE A 226 6.06 -8.40 -15.50
CA ILE A 226 6.54 -7.71 -14.29
C ILE A 226 7.18 -8.72 -13.32
N PHE A 227 6.58 -9.91 -13.21
CA PHE A 227 7.04 -10.96 -12.31
C PHE A 227 8.30 -11.70 -12.78
N SER A 228 8.62 -11.70 -14.08
CA SER A 228 9.88 -12.28 -14.55
C SER A 228 11.05 -11.36 -14.23
N ASP A 229 10.83 -10.05 -14.29
CA ASP A 229 11.84 -9.08 -13.93
C ASP A 229 12.00 -9.01 -12.40
N LEU A 230 10.90 -8.98 -11.64
CA LEU A 230 10.91 -8.99 -10.18
C LEU A 230 11.03 -10.40 -9.59
N ASN A 231 12.16 -11.07 -9.85
CA ASN A 231 12.45 -12.39 -9.32
C ASN A 231 12.71 -12.42 -7.78
N ASN A 232 12.65 -11.25 -7.10
CA ASN A 232 12.71 -11.08 -5.65
C ASN A 232 11.31 -10.87 -5.00
N LEU A 233 10.22 -10.98 -5.76
CA LEU A 233 8.86 -10.71 -5.30
C LEU A 233 8.16 -11.94 -4.70
N SER A 234 7.82 -11.90 -3.41
CA SER A 234 6.91 -12.86 -2.79
C SER A 234 5.46 -12.44 -2.98
N THR A 235 4.62 -13.35 -3.48
CA THR A 235 3.20 -13.08 -3.74
C THR A 235 2.32 -13.84 -2.75
N TYR A 236 1.50 -13.11 -2.00
CA TYR A 236 0.54 -13.62 -1.03
C TYR A 236 -0.88 -13.43 -1.57
N THR A 237 -1.47 -14.49 -2.13
CA THR A 237 -2.85 -14.48 -2.64
C THR A 237 -3.83 -15.01 -1.60
N ILE A 238 -5.13 -15.05 -1.93
CA ILE A 238 -6.16 -15.69 -1.10
C ILE A 238 -5.92 -17.20 -0.90
N LEU A 239 -5.08 -17.83 -1.72
CA LEU A 239 -4.72 -19.24 -1.60
C LEU A 239 -3.53 -19.46 -0.65
N SER A 240 -2.94 -18.39 -0.14
CA SER A 240 -1.80 -18.46 0.77
C SER A 240 -2.26 -18.71 2.20
N ASP A 241 -1.56 -19.60 2.91
CA ASP A 241 -1.74 -19.78 4.35
C ASP A 241 -1.09 -18.65 5.17
N PHE A 242 -0.36 -17.72 4.53
CA PHE A 242 0.25 -16.56 5.15
C PHE A 242 -0.69 -15.35 5.14
N TYR A 243 -0.65 -14.55 6.21
CA TYR A 243 -1.47 -13.36 6.40
C TYR A 243 -2.99 -13.59 6.24
N PRO A 244 -3.57 -14.71 6.72
CA PRO A 244 -4.99 -14.99 6.50
C PRO A 244 -5.89 -14.00 7.25
N ASN A 245 -5.45 -13.55 8.43
CA ASN A 245 -6.26 -12.71 9.34
C ASN A 245 -5.92 -11.21 9.25
N CYS A 246 -4.96 -10.84 8.41
CA CYS A 246 -4.52 -9.46 8.21
C CYS A 246 -5.45 -8.67 7.27
N TYR A 247 -6.33 -9.35 6.53
CA TYR A 247 -7.29 -8.76 5.61
C TYR A 247 -8.67 -9.39 5.80
N GLY A 248 -9.72 -8.57 5.81
CA GLY A 248 -11.07 -9.03 6.15
C GLY A 248 -11.27 -9.16 7.66
N LEU A 249 -12.44 -9.65 8.06
CA LEU A 249 -12.79 -9.91 9.45
C LEU A 249 -12.81 -11.40 9.71
N THR A 250 -12.13 -11.86 10.75
CA THR A 250 -12.25 -13.24 11.24
C THR A 250 -13.60 -13.45 11.90
N GLU A 251 -14.03 -14.71 12.02
CA GLU A 251 -15.27 -15.05 12.74
C GLU A 251 -15.29 -14.47 14.17
N GLU A 252 -14.16 -14.54 14.89
CA GLU A 252 -14.05 -14.00 16.25
C GLU A 252 -14.18 -12.47 16.30
N GLU A 253 -13.68 -11.77 15.30
CA GLU A 253 -13.86 -10.32 15.18
C GLU A 253 -15.32 -9.95 14.91
N VAL A 254 -16.00 -10.71 14.06
CA VAL A 254 -17.42 -10.53 13.77
C VAL A 254 -18.24 -10.79 15.05
N LYS A 255 -18.03 -11.91 15.75
CA LYS A 255 -18.65 -12.21 17.06
C LYS A 255 -18.48 -11.05 18.04
N LYS A 256 -17.24 -10.58 18.19
CA LYS A 256 -16.93 -9.45 19.07
C LYS A 256 -17.71 -8.20 18.66
N SER A 257 -17.82 -7.90 17.37
CA SER A 257 -18.59 -6.73 16.92
C SER A 257 -20.09 -6.82 17.21
N LEU A 258 -20.70 -8.00 17.12
CA LEU A 258 -22.11 -8.20 17.50
C LEU A 258 -22.31 -7.86 18.99
N ILE A 259 -21.39 -8.32 19.84
CA ILE A 259 -21.40 -8.03 21.29
C ILE A 259 -21.17 -6.54 21.55
N ASP A 260 -20.16 -5.92 20.94
CA ASP A 260 -19.79 -4.52 21.16
C ASP A 260 -20.92 -3.54 20.76
N TYR A 261 -21.80 -3.93 19.84
CA TYR A 261 -22.98 -3.17 19.41
C TYR A 261 -24.31 -3.66 20.02
N ASN A 262 -24.27 -4.65 20.91
CA ASN A 262 -25.45 -5.24 21.56
C ASN A 262 -26.51 -5.69 20.54
N LEU A 263 -26.07 -6.40 19.50
CA LEU A 263 -26.93 -7.02 18.50
C LEU A 263 -27.33 -8.43 18.97
N GLU A 264 -28.59 -8.78 18.78
CA GLU A 264 -29.16 -10.08 19.21
C GLU A 264 -28.92 -11.21 18.21
N TYR A 265 -28.12 -10.98 17.16
CA TYR A 265 -27.83 -11.96 16.12
C TYR A 265 -26.72 -12.92 16.54
N GLU A 266 -26.82 -14.17 16.11
CA GLU A 266 -25.76 -15.16 16.26
C GLU A 266 -24.91 -15.25 14.98
N MET A 267 -23.76 -15.92 15.07
CA MET A 267 -22.93 -16.14 13.88
C MET A 267 -23.61 -16.96 12.79
N GLY A 268 -24.58 -17.82 13.15
CA GLY A 268 -25.39 -18.54 12.17
C GLY A 268 -26.12 -17.57 11.24
N ASP A 269 -26.79 -16.56 11.80
CA ASP A 269 -27.54 -15.54 11.04
C ASP A 269 -26.60 -14.76 10.11
N VAL A 270 -25.46 -14.32 10.63
CA VAL A 270 -24.47 -13.55 9.85
C VAL A 270 -23.90 -14.39 8.70
N LYS A 271 -23.65 -15.68 8.94
CA LYS A 271 -23.17 -16.61 7.92
C LYS A 271 -24.22 -16.83 6.83
N ASP A 272 -25.50 -16.94 7.21
CA ASP A 272 -26.60 -17.09 6.25
C ASP A 272 -26.77 -15.85 5.35
N TRP A 273 -26.49 -14.64 5.85
CA TRP A 273 -26.63 -13.41 5.07
C TRP A 273 -25.43 -13.05 4.21
N TYR A 274 -24.23 -13.21 4.74
CA TYR A 274 -23.03 -12.64 4.13
C TYR A 274 -22.00 -13.70 3.71
N ASP A 275 -22.06 -14.88 4.33
CA ASP A 275 -21.09 -15.98 4.22
C ASP A 275 -19.62 -15.52 4.36
N GLY A 276 -18.71 -16.48 4.35
CA GLY A 276 -17.28 -16.26 4.40
C GLY A 276 -16.58 -16.34 3.05
N TYR A 277 -15.38 -15.82 3.01
CA TYR A 277 -14.36 -16.14 2.03
C TYR A 277 -13.34 -17.05 2.72
N ARG A 278 -12.82 -18.04 1.99
CA ARG A 278 -11.72 -18.87 2.49
C ARG A 278 -10.38 -18.29 2.04
N PHE A 279 -9.59 -17.77 2.99
CA PHE A 279 -8.21 -17.34 2.78
C PHE A 279 -7.25 -18.37 3.40
N GLY A 280 -6.58 -19.14 2.54
CA GLY A 280 -5.83 -20.32 2.96
C GLY A 280 -6.76 -21.28 3.72
N LYS A 281 -6.47 -21.46 5.02
CA LYS A 281 -7.29 -22.28 5.93
C LYS A 281 -8.28 -21.49 6.79
N SER A 282 -8.28 -20.15 6.71
CA SER A 282 -9.11 -19.30 7.57
C SER A 282 -10.37 -18.83 6.84
N GLU A 283 -11.47 -18.75 7.58
CA GLU A 283 -12.72 -18.16 7.13
C GLU A 283 -12.73 -16.67 7.52
N VAL A 284 -12.93 -15.80 6.53
CA VAL A 284 -12.92 -14.35 6.70
C VAL A 284 -14.09 -13.69 5.98
N TYR A 285 -14.66 -12.67 6.59
CA TYR A 285 -15.80 -11.92 6.11
C TYR A 285 -15.36 -10.61 5.47
N ASN A 286 -16.17 -10.14 4.51
CA ASN A 286 -15.93 -8.85 3.87
C ASN A 286 -16.31 -7.71 4.85
N PRO A 287 -15.37 -6.83 5.25
CA PRO A 287 -15.64 -5.76 6.21
C PRO A 287 -16.67 -4.71 5.76
N TRP A 288 -17.01 -4.65 4.47
CA TRP A 288 -18.07 -3.76 3.98
C TRP A 288 -19.45 -4.40 4.08
N SER A 289 -19.51 -5.73 4.01
CA SER A 289 -20.77 -6.47 4.08
C SER A 289 -21.28 -6.57 5.52
N ILE A 290 -20.36 -6.81 6.46
CA ILE A 290 -20.58 -6.79 7.92
C ILE A 290 -20.71 -5.35 8.40
#